data_AF-A0A0A7GDW4-F1
#
_entry.id   AF-A0A0A7GDW4-F1
#
_cell.length_a   1.000
_cell.length_b   1.000
_cell.length_c   1.000
_cell.angle_alpha   90.00
_cell.angle_beta   90.00
_cell.angle_gamma   90.00
#
_symmetry.space_group_name_H-M   'P 1'
#
loop_
_entity.id
_entity.type
_entity.pdbx_description
1 polymer ?
#
loop_
_entity_poly.entity_id
_entity_poly.type
_entity_poly.pdbx_seq_one_letter_code
_entity_poly.pdbx_strand_id
1 'polypeptide(L)'
;MERRAAMLLLFLIVAGIIVAAEGYNTFMFIEKDPRFCKTCHLMEEAWNKWNQSPHQGITCHECHEASIQDNMRLLVTYFTLQPEEVSDDVHVVIPNEKCENCHFQKSEKWPYVADTAGHKYHLENAKANCIDCHGGRVHKFVPDNSECKKCHSDISMKVPQMDFHCTNCHNFLADVKTNGENILPTSQDCKKCHKDRDIILALPEGAHSESECSNCHQPHITAEPFSCQTCHSLPNKPIHKYHADKDCKSCHVPHKNIDVRTVCETCHTDRKDHYPTLKCTTCHK
;
A
#
# COMPACT_ATOMS: atom_id res chain seq x y z
N MET A 1 70.96 -14.51 30.76
CA MET A 1 70.44 -14.38 29.38
C MET A 1 69.02 -14.95 29.27
N GLU A 2 68.73 -16.09 29.88
CA GLU A 2 67.42 -16.77 29.78
C GLU A 2 66.21 -15.94 30.27
N ARG A 3 66.32 -15.21 31.38
CA ARG A 3 65.21 -14.34 31.86
C ARG A 3 64.85 -13.22 30.89
N ARG A 4 65.82 -12.66 30.16
CA ARG A 4 65.57 -11.61 29.15
C ARG A 4 64.92 -12.20 27.90
N ALA A 5 65.36 -13.38 27.48
CA ALA A 5 64.73 -14.12 26.38
C ALA A 5 63.28 -14.51 26.72
N ALA A 6 63.02 -15.01 27.93
CA ALA A 6 61.68 -15.34 28.39
C ALA A 6 60.75 -14.11 28.48
N MET A 7 61.25 -12.97 28.96
CA MET A 7 60.48 -11.71 29.00
C MET A 7 60.18 -11.17 27.60
N LEU A 8 61.14 -11.25 26.66
CA LEU A 8 60.91 -10.86 25.26
C LEU A 8 59.88 -11.76 24.58
N LEU A 9 59.95 -13.07 24.82
CA LEU A 9 59.03 -14.03 24.24
C LEU A 9 57.60 -13.83 24.79
N LEU A 10 57.48 -13.60 26.11
CA LEU A 10 56.21 -13.23 26.74
C LEU A 10 55.64 -11.93 26.16
N PHE A 11 56.48 -10.91 25.98
CA PHE A 11 56.07 -9.63 25.39
C PHE A 11 55.54 -9.82 23.96
N LEU A 12 56.24 -10.58 23.12
CA LEU A 12 55.79 -10.87 21.75
C LEU A 12 54.48 -11.65 21.71
N ILE A 13 54.27 -12.60 22.62
CA ILE A 13 53.01 -13.34 22.74
C ILE A 13 51.88 -12.39 23.13
N VAL A 14 52.07 -11.56 24.17
CA VAL A 14 51.05 -10.60 24.62
C VAL A 14 50.74 -9.59 23.51
N ALA A 15 51.76 -9.05 22.83
CA ALA A 15 51.57 -8.15 21.71
C ALA A 15 50.81 -8.81 20.55
N GLY A 16 51.14 -10.07 20.22
CA GLY A 16 50.44 -10.84 19.20
C GLY A 16 48.96 -11.07 19.54
N ILE A 17 48.65 -11.36 20.81
CA ILE A 17 47.26 -11.51 21.29
C ILE A 17 46.50 -10.18 21.18
N ILE A 18 47.12 -9.06 21.56
CA ILE A 18 46.49 -7.73 21.46
C ILE A 18 46.17 -7.39 20.00
N VAL A 19 47.13 -7.55 19.08
CA VAL A 19 46.92 -7.29 17.64
C VAL A 19 45.83 -8.18 17.07
N ALA A 20 45.80 -9.47 17.45
CA ALA A 20 44.76 -10.38 17.01
C ALA A 20 43.37 -9.98 17.55
N ALA A 21 43.28 -9.56 18.81
CA ALA A 21 42.03 -9.12 19.43
C ALA A 21 41.51 -7.82 18.83
N GLU A 22 42.38 -6.81 18.64
CA GLU A 22 42.02 -5.55 18.00
C GLU A 22 41.64 -5.75 16.53
N GLY A 23 42.37 -6.59 15.81
CA GLY A 23 42.06 -6.96 14.43
C GLY A 23 40.70 -7.64 14.33
N TYR A 24 40.40 -8.59 15.22
CA TYR A 24 39.09 -9.24 15.28
C TYR A 24 37.96 -8.27 15.60
N ASN A 25 38.14 -7.39 16.59
CA ASN A 25 37.13 -6.39 16.94
C ASN A 25 36.88 -5.40 15.79
N THR A 26 37.94 -4.98 15.09
CA THR A 26 37.85 -4.09 13.92
C THR A 26 37.10 -4.77 12.79
N PHE A 27 37.44 -6.02 12.48
CA PHE A 27 36.74 -6.82 11.48
C PHE A 27 35.25 -6.97 11.81
N MET A 28 34.92 -7.28 13.07
CA MET A 28 33.53 -7.41 13.50
C MET A 28 32.75 -6.09 13.41
N PHE A 29 33.39 -4.96 13.73
CA PHE A 29 32.78 -3.64 13.59
C PHE A 29 32.51 -3.30 12.12
N ILE A 30 33.46 -3.56 11.22
CA ILE A 30 33.30 -3.26 9.79
C ILE A 30 32.23 -4.18 9.16
N GLU A 31 32.29 -5.48 9.44
CA GLU A 31 31.49 -6.48 8.73
C GLU A 31 30.10 -6.69 9.32
N LYS A 32 29.92 -6.50 10.63
CA LYS A 32 28.70 -6.91 11.34
C LYS A 32 28.03 -5.82 12.15
N ASP A 33 28.57 -4.61 12.16
CA ASP A 33 27.99 -3.49 12.90
C ASP A 33 27.48 -2.40 11.96
N PRO A 34 26.15 -2.18 11.87
CA PRO A 34 25.56 -1.11 11.05
C PRO A 34 26.09 0.29 11.37
N ARG A 35 26.66 0.50 12.57
CA ARG A 35 27.26 1.78 12.97
C ARG A 35 28.50 2.12 12.15
N PHE A 36 29.20 1.13 11.60
CA PHE A 36 30.31 1.38 10.67
C PHE A 36 29.80 2.13 9.43
N CYS A 37 28.71 1.67 8.82
CA CYS A 37 28.15 2.31 7.62
C CYS A 37 27.77 3.77 7.90
N LYS A 38 27.21 4.07 9.08
CA LYS A 38 26.88 5.45 9.50
C LYS A 38 28.10 6.39 9.54
N THR A 39 29.31 5.87 9.69
CA THR A 39 30.52 6.72 9.70
C THR A 39 30.81 7.35 8.33
N CYS A 40 30.21 6.83 7.26
CA CYS A 40 30.25 7.43 5.92
C CYS A 40 29.09 8.42 5.75
N HIS A 41 29.41 9.65 5.31
CA HIS A 41 28.40 10.69 5.02
C HIS A 41 27.33 10.26 4.00
N LEU A 42 27.69 9.40 3.03
CA LEU A 42 26.79 8.85 2.00
C LEU A 42 25.70 7.93 2.57
N MET A 43 25.91 7.38 3.76
CA MET A 43 25.06 6.34 4.33
C MET A 43 24.16 6.87 5.45
N GLU A 44 24.27 8.15 5.82
CA GLU A 44 23.51 8.70 6.95
C GLU A 44 21.99 8.58 6.74
N GLU A 45 21.49 8.96 5.56
CA GLU A 45 20.06 8.85 5.25
C GLU A 45 19.59 7.39 5.21
N ALA A 46 20.36 6.52 4.56
CA ALA A 46 20.10 5.09 4.49
C ALA A 46 20.01 4.46 5.88
N TRP A 47 20.98 4.77 6.76
CA TRP A 47 21.02 4.30 8.14
C TRP A 47 19.81 4.80 8.93
N ASN A 48 19.45 6.08 8.80
CA ASN A 48 18.30 6.66 9.49
C ASN A 48 16.98 5.99 9.08
N LYS A 49 16.80 5.69 7.78
CA LYS A 49 15.63 4.96 7.29
C LYS A 49 15.61 3.52 7.79
N TRP A 50 16.74 2.81 7.70
CA TRP A 50 16.91 1.44 8.20
C TRP A 50 16.60 1.33 9.69
N ASN A 51 17.11 2.26 10.50
CA ASN A 51 16.89 2.31 11.95
C ASN A 51 15.42 2.57 12.33
N GLN A 52 14.59 3.04 11.41
CA GLN A 52 13.14 3.20 11.60
C GLN A 52 12.33 2.06 10.95
N SER A 53 12.99 1.15 10.27
CA SER A 53 12.36 0.08 9.51
C SER A 53 12.12 -1.17 10.37
N PRO A 54 11.23 -2.08 9.93
CA PRO A 54 11.11 -3.41 10.52
C PRO A 54 12.41 -4.24 10.47
N HIS A 55 13.38 -3.85 9.63
CA HIS A 55 14.66 -4.54 9.42
C HIS A 55 15.81 -3.99 10.27
N GLN A 56 15.57 -3.08 11.21
CA GLN A 56 16.62 -2.53 12.10
C GLN A 56 17.36 -3.59 12.95
N GLY A 57 16.87 -4.83 12.99
CA GLY A 57 17.49 -5.95 13.70
C GLY A 57 18.50 -6.76 12.87
N ILE A 58 18.65 -6.46 11.58
CA ILE A 58 19.61 -7.13 10.68
C ILE A 58 20.69 -6.16 10.20
N THR A 59 21.86 -6.68 9.86
CA THR A 59 23.02 -5.89 9.42
C THR A 59 22.89 -5.44 7.96
N CYS A 60 23.57 -4.37 7.58
CA CYS A 60 23.55 -3.86 6.20
C CYS A 60 24.06 -4.92 5.20
N HIS A 61 25.10 -5.67 5.56
CA HIS A 61 25.71 -6.70 4.71
C HIS A 61 24.88 -7.97 4.57
N GLU A 62 23.84 -8.19 5.38
CA GLU A 62 22.89 -9.27 5.14
C GLU A 62 22.10 -9.05 3.84
N CYS A 63 22.01 -7.80 3.36
CA CYS A 63 21.51 -7.46 2.04
C CYS A 63 22.65 -7.06 1.08
N HIS A 64 23.49 -6.10 1.48
CA HIS A 64 24.58 -5.55 0.69
C HIS A 64 25.87 -6.36 0.84
N GLU A 65 25.87 -7.59 0.33
CA GLU A 65 27.09 -8.40 0.30
C GLU A 65 27.94 -7.99 -0.91
N ALA A 66 29.12 -7.41 -0.65
CA ALA A 66 30.08 -7.02 -1.67
C ALA A 66 31.27 -7.97 -1.66
N SER A 67 31.88 -8.21 -2.83
CA SER A 67 33.13 -8.96 -2.88
C SER A 67 34.28 -8.15 -2.27
N ILE A 68 35.35 -8.82 -1.86
CA ILE A 68 36.57 -8.15 -1.36
C ILE A 68 37.11 -7.15 -2.40
N GLN A 69 36.96 -7.46 -3.69
CA GLN A 69 37.42 -6.60 -4.79
C GLN A 69 36.58 -5.32 -4.87
N ASP A 70 35.25 -5.45 -4.74
CA ASP A 70 34.33 -4.31 -4.74
C ASP A 70 34.55 -3.44 -3.51
N ASN A 71 34.75 -4.03 -2.33
CA ASN A 71 35.08 -3.30 -1.11
C ASN A 71 36.39 -2.51 -1.25
N MET A 72 37.42 -3.12 -1.86
CA MET A 72 38.69 -2.42 -2.11
C MET A 72 38.51 -1.26 -3.11
N ARG A 73 37.72 -1.47 -4.16
CA ARG A 73 37.40 -0.42 -5.12
C ARG A 73 36.62 0.72 -4.48
N LEU A 74 35.64 0.41 -3.64
CA LEU A 74 34.84 1.38 -2.90
C LEU A 74 35.73 2.21 -1.98
N LEU A 75 36.64 1.57 -1.25
CA LEU A 75 37.62 2.22 -0.38
C LEU A 75 38.48 3.23 -1.16
N VAL A 76 39.09 2.80 -2.28
CA VAL A 76 39.91 3.67 -3.13
C VAL A 76 39.09 4.84 -3.67
N THR A 77 37.89 4.57 -4.18
CA THR A 77 36.99 5.58 -4.75
C THR A 77 36.63 6.64 -3.70
N TYR A 78 36.29 6.21 -2.48
CA TYR A 78 35.95 7.10 -1.39
C TYR A 78 37.12 8.01 -0.99
N PHE A 79 38.33 7.45 -0.84
CA PHE A 79 39.49 8.25 -0.43
C PHE A 79 40.04 9.17 -1.53
N THR A 80 39.79 8.86 -2.81
CA THR A 80 40.33 9.61 -3.95
C THR A 80 39.34 10.59 -4.57
N LEU A 81 38.07 10.20 -4.70
CA LEU A 81 37.05 10.97 -5.40
C LEU A 81 36.07 11.68 -4.48
N GLN A 82 35.88 11.21 -3.25
CA GLN A 82 34.94 11.77 -2.26
C GLN A 82 33.56 12.11 -2.86
N PRO A 83 32.84 11.13 -3.42
CA PRO A 83 31.56 11.40 -4.06
C PRO A 83 30.54 11.90 -3.03
N GLU A 84 29.64 12.78 -3.46
CA GLU A 84 28.55 13.30 -2.63
C GLU A 84 27.29 12.45 -2.70
N GLU A 85 27.18 11.55 -3.69
CA GLU A 85 26.06 10.64 -3.88
C GLU A 85 26.54 9.23 -4.27
N VAL A 86 25.73 8.23 -3.94
CA VAL A 86 25.98 6.85 -4.41
C VAL A 86 25.45 6.74 -5.84
N SER A 87 26.36 6.66 -6.82
CA SER A 87 25.99 6.47 -8.22
C SER A 87 25.18 5.18 -8.42
N ASP A 88 24.13 5.25 -9.22
CA ASP A 88 23.28 4.09 -9.55
C ASP A 88 24.10 2.93 -10.15
N ASP A 89 25.14 3.26 -10.94
CA ASP A 89 26.07 2.29 -11.54
C ASP A 89 26.91 1.48 -10.52
N VAL A 90 26.99 1.94 -9.27
CA VAL A 90 27.74 1.27 -8.18
C VAL A 90 26.84 0.80 -7.04
N HIS A 91 25.54 1.11 -7.09
CA HIS A 91 24.60 0.64 -6.10
C HIS A 91 24.39 -0.87 -6.30
N VAL A 92 24.69 -1.66 -5.27
CA VAL A 92 24.53 -3.11 -5.33
C VAL A 92 23.05 -3.43 -5.56
N VAL A 93 22.76 -4.09 -6.68
CA VAL A 93 21.43 -4.66 -6.95
C VAL A 93 21.22 -5.81 -5.98
N ILE A 94 20.18 -5.73 -5.16
CA ILE A 94 19.84 -6.76 -4.19
C ILE A 94 19.03 -7.86 -4.91
N PRO A 95 19.56 -9.08 -5.05
CA PRO A 95 18.82 -10.18 -5.65
C PRO A 95 17.63 -10.59 -4.78
N ASN A 96 16.55 -11.08 -5.39
CA ASN A 96 15.32 -11.44 -4.67
C ASN A 96 15.57 -12.53 -3.60
N GLU A 97 16.52 -13.42 -3.86
CA GLU A 97 16.92 -14.52 -2.98
C GLU A 97 17.39 -14.03 -1.61
N LYS A 98 17.94 -12.81 -1.52
CA LYS A 98 18.32 -12.19 -0.23
C LYS A 98 17.10 -12.00 0.67
N CYS A 99 15.96 -11.62 0.09
CA CYS A 99 14.70 -11.50 0.82
C CYS A 99 14.16 -12.88 1.21
N GLU A 100 14.16 -13.83 0.28
CA GLU A 100 13.64 -15.19 0.46
C GLU A 100 14.39 -15.98 1.54
N ASN A 101 15.71 -15.81 1.65
CA ASN A 101 16.54 -16.48 2.65
C ASN A 101 16.11 -16.20 4.11
N CYS A 102 15.41 -15.10 4.36
CA CYS A 102 14.82 -14.81 5.66
C CYS A 102 13.31 -14.95 5.65
N HIS A 103 12.62 -14.38 4.67
CA HIS A 103 11.16 -14.42 4.64
C HIS A 103 10.62 -15.82 4.37
N PHE A 104 11.21 -16.62 3.48
CA PHE A 104 10.66 -17.94 3.16
C PHE A 104 11.16 -19.01 4.12
N GLN A 105 12.41 -18.88 4.57
CA GLN A 105 13.07 -19.93 5.37
C GLN A 105 12.95 -19.70 6.88
N LYS A 106 12.88 -18.45 7.35
CA LYS A 106 12.98 -18.10 8.77
C LYS A 106 11.73 -17.44 9.34
N SER A 107 10.88 -16.82 8.51
CA SER A 107 9.70 -16.09 8.99
C SER A 107 8.50 -17.02 9.13
N GLU A 108 8.07 -17.26 10.37
CA GLU A 108 6.84 -18.00 10.66
C GLU A 108 5.58 -17.32 10.09
N LYS A 109 5.63 -16.01 9.84
CA LYS A 109 4.51 -15.23 9.32
C LYS A 109 4.39 -15.31 7.81
N TRP A 110 5.46 -15.66 7.11
CA TRP A 110 5.50 -15.59 5.65
C TRP A 110 4.43 -16.44 4.96
N PRO A 111 4.15 -17.69 5.36
CA PRO A 111 3.09 -18.46 4.72
C PRO A 111 1.73 -17.75 4.71
N TYR A 112 1.41 -17.01 5.78
CA TYR A 112 0.17 -16.23 5.86
C TYR A 112 0.20 -14.99 4.96
N VAL A 113 1.35 -14.32 4.84
CA VAL A 113 1.52 -13.16 3.97
C VAL A 113 1.47 -13.58 2.50
N ALA A 114 2.13 -14.67 2.14
CA ALA A 114 2.12 -15.26 0.81
C ALA A 114 0.70 -15.67 0.39
N ASP A 115 -0.12 -16.15 1.34
CA ASP A 115 -1.54 -16.51 1.14
C ASP A 115 -2.48 -15.29 1.08
N THR A 116 -1.97 -14.06 1.08
CA THR A 116 -2.82 -12.88 0.84
C THR A 116 -3.04 -12.65 -0.65
N ALA A 117 -4.24 -12.22 -1.02
CA ALA A 117 -4.68 -12.11 -2.42
C ALA A 117 -3.72 -11.29 -3.29
N GLY A 118 -3.23 -10.17 -2.76
CA GLY A 118 -2.25 -9.32 -3.43
C GLY A 118 -0.91 -10.01 -3.64
N HIS A 119 -0.29 -10.52 -2.55
CA HIS A 119 1.01 -11.18 -2.66
C HIS A 119 0.96 -12.43 -3.52
N LYS A 120 -0.04 -13.29 -3.32
CA LYS A 120 -0.18 -14.55 -4.07
C LYS A 120 -0.20 -14.29 -5.57
N TYR A 121 -1.08 -13.40 -6.05
CA TYR A 121 -1.16 -13.07 -7.46
C TYR A 121 0.14 -12.48 -8.02
N HIS A 122 0.76 -11.55 -7.29
CA HIS A 122 1.96 -10.88 -7.78
C HIS A 122 3.20 -11.80 -7.79
N LEU A 123 3.31 -12.72 -6.83
CA LEU A 123 4.40 -13.70 -6.78
C LEU A 123 4.19 -14.83 -7.79
N GLU A 124 2.96 -15.36 -7.89
CA GLU A 124 2.68 -16.55 -8.70
C GLU A 124 2.41 -16.22 -10.16
N ASN A 125 1.64 -15.17 -10.46
CA ASN A 125 1.20 -14.83 -11.81
C ASN A 125 2.04 -13.71 -12.43
N ALA A 126 2.20 -12.60 -11.70
CA ALA A 126 2.95 -11.45 -12.22
C ALA A 126 4.47 -11.62 -12.16
N LYS A 127 4.96 -12.59 -11.37
CA LYS A 127 6.39 -12.85 -11.13
C LYS A 127 7.16 -11.62 -10.65
N ALA A 128 6.52 -10.79 -9.82
CA ALA A 128 7.13 -9.61 -9.23
C ALA A 128 8.13 -10.00 -8.13
N ASN A 129 9.25 -9.30 -8.09
CA ASN A 129 10.23 -9.40 -7.00
C ASN A 129 9.78 -8.58 -5.79
N CYS A 130 10.30 -8.89 -4.60
CA CYS A 130 9.98 -8.19 -3.38
C CYS A 130 10.27 -6.68 -3.50
N ILE A 131 11.40 -6.33 -4.10
CA ILE A 131 11.86 -4.94 -4.24
C ILE A 131 11.11 -4.16 -5.32
N ASP A 132 10.37 -4.83 -6.22
CA ASP A 132 9.54 -4.13 -7.21
C ASP A 132 8.39 -3.36 -6.55
N CYS A 133 8.02 -3.75 -5.32
CA CYS A 133 7.01 -3.09 -4.50
C CYS A 133 7.59 -2.48 -3.22
N HIS A 134 8.50 -3.19 -2.53
CA HIS A 134 9.09 -2.71 -1.27
C HIS A 134 10.33 -1.84 -1.47
N GLY A 135 10.79 -1.64 -2.71
CA GLY A 135 11.99 -0.86 -3.05
C GLY A 135 11.75 0.65 -3.15
N GLY A 136 10.53 1.13 -3.36
CA GLY A 136 10.26 2.57 -3.57
C GLY A 136 10.68 3.49 -2.42
N ARG A 137 10.74 2.94 -1.20
CA ARG A 137 11.33 3.60 -0.03
C ARG A 137 12.47 2.73 0.50
N VAL A 138 13.55 2.61 -0.28
CA VAL A 138 14.77 1.86 0.08
C VAL A 138 15.18 2.19 1.51
N HIS A 139 15.54 1.15 2.26
CA HIS A 139 15.82 1.15 3.71
C HIS A 139 14.64 1.41 4.65
N LYS A 140 13.43 1.73 4.16
CA LYS A 140 12.19 1.79 4.96
C LYS A 140 11.23 0.63 4.68
N PHE A 141 11.30 0.03 3.49
CA PHE A 141 10.58 -1.18 3.06
C PHE A 141 9.04 -1.10 3.15
N VAL A 142 8.49 0.10 3.03
CA VAL A 142 7.05 0.34 2.91
C VAL A 142 6.75 0.71 1.45
N PRO A 143 5.88 -0.03 0.76
CA PRO A 143 5.49 0.30 -0.61
C PRO A 143 4.90 1.71 -0.70
N ASP A 144 5.17 2.36 -1.83
CA ASP A 144 4.58 3.63 -2.21
C ASP A 144 3.70 3.44 -3.46
N ASN A 145 2.74 4.34 -3.67
CA ASN A 145 1.92 4.34 -4.87
C ASN A 145 2.75 4.42 -6.16
N SER A 146 3.94 5.05 -6.11
CA SER A 146 4.87 5.10 -7.25
C SER A 146 5.26 3.70 -7.74
N GLU A 147 5.41 2.74 -6.84
CA GLU A 147 5.82 1.37 -7.16
C GLU A 147 4.70 0.63 -7.88
N CYS A 148 3.46 0.76 -7.41
CA CYS A 148 2.29 0.23 -8.11
C CYS A 148 2.19 0.79 -9.54
N LYS A 149 2.45 2.10 -9.70
CA LYS A 149 2.37 2.80 -11.00
C LYS A 149 3.44 2.38 -12.01
N LYS A 150 4.52 1.71 -11.60
CA LYS A 150 5.51 1.14 -12.54
C LYS A 150 4.88 0.11 -13.47
N CYS A 151 3.91 -0.65 -12.97
CA CYS A 151 3.16 -1.65 -13.75
C CYS A 151 1.71 -1.21 -14.04
N HIS A 152 1.11 -0.40 -13.18
CA HIS A 152 -0.27 0.10 -13.31
C HIS A 152 -0.30 1.58 -13.75
N SER A 153 0.44 1.92 -14.80
CA SER A 153 0.60 3.31 -15.27
C SER A 153 -0.72 4.00 -15.62
N ASP A 154 -1.71 3.22 -16.06
CA ASP A 154 -2.99 3.74 -16.55
C ASP A 154 -3.99 3.99 -15.42
N ILE A 155 -3.66 3.56 -14.19
CA ILE A 155 -4.52 3.72 -13.02
C ILE A 155 -4.21 5.06 -12.33
N SER A 156 -5.20 5.95 -12.31
CA SER A 156 -5.11 7.24 -11.63
C SER A 156 -6.40 7.60 -10.91
N MET A 157 -6.30 8.20 -9.73
CA MET A 157 -7.46 8.68 -8.99
C MET A 157 -7.98 9.98 -9.60
N LYS A 158 -9.26 10.02 -9.96
CA LYS A 158 -9.95 11.21 -10.48
C LYS A 158 -10.64 12.03 -9.40
N VAL A 159 -10.80 11.47 -8.20
CA VAL A 159 -11.38 12.14 -7.02
C VAL A 159 -10.22 12.62 -6.13
N PRO A 160 -9.87 13.92 -6.11
CA PRO A 160 -8.70 14.40 -5.39
C PRO A 160 -8.74 14.12 -3.88
N GLN A 161 -9.93 14.14 -3.28
CA GLN A 161 -10.14 13.88 -1.85
C GLN A 161 -9.93 12.41 -1.48
N MET A 162 -9.82 11.51 -2.46
CA MET A 162 -9.57 10.09 -2.26
C MET A 162 -8.15 9.69 -2.70
N ASP A 163 -7.23 10.63 -2.90
CA ASP A 163 -5.84 10.35 -3.26
C ASP A 163 -5.05 9.75 -2.09
N PHE A 164 -5.40 8.52 -1.73
CA PHE A 164 -4.78 7.72 -0.70
C PHE A 164 -3.83 6.68 -1.31
N HIS A 165 -3.08 5.98 -0.46
CA HIS A 165 -2.36 4.79 -0.91
C HIS A 165 -3.34 3.75 -1.47
N CYS A 166 -3.03 3.08 -2.58
CA CYS A 166 -3.92 2.16 -3.30
C CYS A 166 -4.54 1.09 -2.37
N THR A 167 -3.74 0.62 -1.40
CA THR A 167 -4.14 -0.41 -0.43
C THR A 167 -5.16 0.03 0.61
N ASN A 168 -5.51 1.33 0.68
CA ASN A 168 -6.61 1.80 1.53
C ASN A 168 -7.98 1.37 0.98
N CYS A 169 -8.07 1.21 -0.34
CA CYS A 169 -9.28 0.73 -1.02
C CYS A 169 -9.11 -0.73 -1.44
N HIS A 170 -7.97 -1.07 -2.06
CA HIS A 170 -7.67 -2.42 -2.51
C HIS A 170 -7.11 -3.24 -1.37
N ASN A 171 -7.86 -4.24 -0.89
CA ASN A 171 -7.42 -5.07 0.23
C ASN A 171 -6.34 -6.07 -0.20
N PHE A 172 -5.12 -5.58 -0.41
CA PHE A 172 -3.98 -6.36 -0.88
C PHE A 172 -3.60 -7.50 0.08
N LEU A 173 -3.84 -7.28 1.38
CA LEU A 173 -3.57 -8.26 2.43
C LEU A 173 -4.80 -9.14 2.76
N ALA A 174 -5.83 -9.16 1.90
CA ALA A 174 -6.99 -10.02 2.10
C ALA A 174 -6.57 -11.49 2.15
N ASP A 175 -6.94 -12.20 3.21
CA ASP A 175 -6.74 -13.65 3.29
C ASP A 175 -7.59 -14.33 2.20
N VAL A 176 -6.92 -15.08 1.31
CA VAL A 176 -7.55 -15.80 0.20
C VAL A 176 -8.57 -16.82 0.70
N LYS A 177 -8.35 -17.43 1.88
CA LYS A 177 -9.25 -18.46 2.43
C LYS A 177 -10.60 -17.90 2.82
N THR A 178 -10.64 -16.64 3.25
CA THR A 178 -11.88 -15.99 3.71
C THR A 178 -12.50 -15.08 2.67
N ASN A 179 -11.70 -14.38 1.86
CA ASN A 179 -12.17 -13.33 0.95
C ASN A 179 -12.00 -13.70 -0.54
N GLY A 180 -11.39 -14.83 -0.85
CA GLY A 180 -10.98 -15.18 -2.21
C GLY A 180 -9.79 -14.35 -2.70
N GLU A 181 -9.50 -14.47 -4.00
CA GLU A 181 -8.32 -13.82 -4.62
C GLU A 181 -8.59 -12.40 -5.11
N ASN A 182 -9.81 -11.89 -4.92
CA ASN A 182 -10.18 -10.57 -5.44
C ASN A 182 -9.73 -9.44 -4.49
N ILE A 183 -8.91 -8.53 -5.00
CA ILE A 183 -8.45 -7.34 -4.27
C ILE A 183 -9.27 -6.08 -4.61
N LEU A 184 -10.29 -6.20 -5.45
CA LEU A 184 -11.14 -5.07 -5.79
C LEU A 184 -11.93 -4.59 -4.56
N PRO A 185 -12.09 -3.27 -4.36
CA PRO A 185 -12.79 -2.74 -3.20
C PRO A 185 -14.26 -3.16 -3.21
N THR A 186 -14.76 -3.50 -2.02
CA THR A 186 -16.18 -3.77 -1.78
C THR A 186 -16.86 -2.54 -1.17
N SER A 187 -18.20 -2.57 -1.12
CA SER A 187 -19.00 -1.57 -0.41
C SER A 187 -18.57 -1.41 1.05
N GLN A 188 -18.12 -2.48 1.71
CA GLN A 188 -17.59 -2.43 3.08
C GLN A 188 -16.29 -1.62 3.17
N ASP A 189 -15.43 -1.70 2.15
CA ASP A 189 -14.20 -0.92 2.10
C ASP A 189 -14.51 0.58 1.95
N CYS A 190 -15.49 0.94 1.12
CA CYS A 190 -15.95 2.32 1.01
C CYS A 190 -16.51 2.84 2.34
N LYS A 191 -17.30 2.01 3.05
CA LYS A 191 -17.95 2.37 4.32
C LYS A 191 -16.98 2.59 5.49
N LYS A 192 -15.71 2.17 5.38
CA LYS A 192 -14.67 2.52 6.38
C LYS A 192 -14.57 4.04 6.57
N CYS A 193 -14.73 4.80 5.48
CA CYS A 193 -14.77 6.27 5.50
C CYS A 193 -16.19 6.82 5.27
N HIS A 194 -17.01 6.17 4.44
CA HIS A 194 -18.37 6.62 4.09
C HIS A 194 -19.47 6.00 4.97
N LYS A 195 -19.32 6.12 6.29
CA LYS A 195 -20.18 5.43 7.27
C LYS A 195 -21.67 5.77 7.14
N ASP A 196 -22.01 6.98 6.71
CA ASP A 196 -23.40 7.44 6.61
C ASP A 196 -24.09 7.05 5.28
N ARG A 197 -23.47 6.17 4.49
CA ARG A 197 -23.95 5.75 3.15
C ARG A 197 -24.50 4.33 3.15
N ASP A 198 -25.42 4.05 4.07
CA ASP A 198 -25.99 2.71 4.25
C ASP A 198 -27.17 2.39 3.33
N ILE A 199 -27.85 3.42 2.82
CA ILE A 199 -28.96 3.27 1.88
C ILE A 199 -28.51 3.86 0.54
N ILE A 200 -28.79 3.17 -0.57
CA ILE A 200 -28.51 3.69 -1.91
C ILE A 200 -29.69 4.52 -2.41
N LEU A 201 -30.90 3.95 -2.43
CA LEU A 201 -32.13 4.63 -2.82
C LEU A 201 -33.31 4.15 -1.96
N ALA A 202 -34.19 5.08 -1.57
CA ALA A 202 -35.42 4.76 -0.83
C ALA A 202 -36.61 4.43 -1.75
N LEU A 203 -36.56 4.85 -3.02
CA LEU A 203 -37.63 4.68 -4.00
C LEU A 203 -37.06 4.19 -5.34
N PRO A 204 -37.53 3.05 -5.88
CA PRO A 204 -38.42 2.08 -5.24
C PRO A 204 -37.73 1.35 -4.07
N GLU A 205 -38.53 0.74 -3.20
CA GLU A 205 -38.03 0.01 -2.03
C GLU A 205 -37.08 -1.13 -2.47
N GLY A 206 -35.92 -1.25 -1.82
CA GLY A 206 -34.89 -2.24 -2.17
C GLY A 206 -34.07 -1.91 -3.42
N ALA A 207 -34.28 -0.77 -4.07
CA ALA A 207 -33.51 -0.39 -5.25
C ALA A 207 -32.00 -0.35 -4.94
N HIS A 208 -31.24 -1.16 -5.69
CA HIS A 208 -29.79 -1.26 -5.58
C HIS A 208 -29.29 -1.75 -4.20
N SER A 209 -30.10 -2.40 -3.36
CA SER A 209 -29.68 -2.82 -2.00
C SER A 209 -28.45 -3.73 -2.01
N GLU A 210 -28.33 -4.57 -3.03
CA GLU A 210 -27.21 -5.52 -3.22
C GLU A 210 -26.16 -5.01 -4.21
N SER A 211 -26.21 -3.73 -4.59
CA SER A 211 -25.25 -3.17 -5.55
C SER A 211 -23.98 -2.68 -4.87
N GLU A 212 -22.84 -3.00 -5.47
CA GLU A 212 -21.56 -2.41 -5.07
C GLU A 212 -21.51 -0.91 -5.40
N CYS A 213 -20.85 -0.13 -4.54
CA CYS A 213 -20.69 1.31 -4.74
C CYS A 213 -20.00 1.62 -6.09
N SER A 214 -19.11 0.72 -6.53
CA SER A 214 -18.35 0.80 -7.78
C SER A 214 -19.18 0.70 -9.06
N ASN A 215 -20.43 0.25 -8.98
CA ASN A 215 -21.35 0.23 -10.12
C ASN A 215 -21.78 1.64 -10.53
N CYS A 216 -21.76 2.60 -9.60
CA CYS A 216 -22.06 4.00 -9.87
C CYS A 216 -20.83 4.91 -9.70
N HIS A 217 -20.00 4.66 -8.68
CA HIS A 217 -18.82 5.45 -8.37
C HIS A 217 -17.55 4.76 -8.85
N GLN A 218 -16.96 5.25 -9.94
CA GLN A 218 -15.70 4.71 -10.47
C GLN A 218 -14.57 5.74 -10.34
N PRO A 219 -13.89 5.79 -9.18
CA PRO A 219 -12.94 6.85 -8.87
C PRO A 219 -11.69 6.85 -9.75
N HIS A 220 -11.42 5.77 -10.48
CA HIS A 220 -10.34 5.72 -11.48
C HIS A 220 -10.73 6.31 -12.84
N ILE A 221 -12.03 6.46 -13.12
CA ILE A 221 -12.56 6.85 -14.43
C ILE A 221 -13.14 8.26 -14.39
N THR A 222 -13.90 8.59 -13.35
CA THR A 222 -14.62 9.87 -13.22
C THR A 222 -14.70 10.31 -11.77
N ALA A 223 -14.73 11.62 -11.54
CA ALA A 223 -14.98 12.19 -10.22
C ALA A 223 -16.46 12.10 -9.82
N GLU A 224 -17.35 12.15 -10.81
CA GLU A 224 -18.80 12.12 -10.63
C GLU A 224 -19.35 10.70 -10.84
N PRO A 225 -20.41 10.30 -10.10
CA PRO A 225 -21.06 9.02 -10.32
C PRO A 225 -21.71 8.93 -11.71
N PHE A 226 -21.85 7.72 -12.22
CA PHE A 226 -22.55 7.48 -13.48
C PHE A 226 -24.03 7.90 -13.41
N SER A 227 -24.52 8.37 -14.55
CA SER A 227 -25.91 8.77 -14.70
C SER A 227 -26.83 7.56 -14.66
N CYS A 228 -28.02 7.72 -14.09
CA CYS A 228 -29.03 6.65 -14.01
C CYS A 228 -29.38 6.11 -15.41
N GLN A 229 -29.35 6.98 -16.42
CA GLN A 229 -29.67 6.69 -17.82
C GLN A 229 -28.66 5.79 -18.52
N THR A 230 -27.47 5.59 -17.93
CA THR A 230 -26.50 4.61 -18.44
C THR A 230 -27.07 3.19 -18.38
N CYS A 231 -27.98 2.90 -17.44
CA CYS A 231 -28.62 1.59 -17.29
C CYS A 231 -30.15 1.63 -17.40
N HIS A 232 -30.79 2.76 -17.06
CA HIS A 232 -32.24 2.87 -17.01
C HIS A 232 -32.82 3.76 -18.09
N SER A 233 -33.86 3.27 -18.76
CA SER A 233 -34.78 4.10 -19.54
C SER A 233 -35.94 4.59 -18.66
N LEU A 234 -36.52 5.73 -19.02
CA LEU A 234 -37.67 6.28 -18.29
C LEU A 234 -38.83 5.26 -18.26
N PRO A 235 -39.31 4.83 -17.08
CA PRO A 235 -40.37 3.83 -17.00
C PRO A 235 -41.68 4.33 -17.64
N ASN A 236 -42.37 3.46 -18.38
CA ASN A 236 -43.68 3.79 -18.95
C ASN A 236 -44.79 3.72 -17.88
N LYS A 237 -44.80 4.70 -16.98
CA LYS A 237 -45.80 4.87 -15.93
C LYS A 237 -46.37 6.28 -15.95
N PRO A 238 -47.65 6.49 -15.57
CA PRO A 238 -48.26 7.81 -15.52
C PRO A 238 -47.41 8.86 -14.78
N ILE A 239 -46.86 8.53 -13.61
CA ILE A 239 -46.05 9.47 -12.82
C ILE A 239 -44.84 9.98 -13.61
N HIS A 240 -44.14 9.11 -14.33
CA HIS A 240 -42.99 9.49 -15.15
C HIS A 240 -43.41 10.25 -16.40
N LYS A 241 -44.56 9.92 -17.01
CA LYS A 241 -45.08 10.64 -18.19
C LYS A 241 -45.44 12.10 -17.86
N TYR A 242 -46.05 12.34 -16.71
CA TYR A 242 -46.43 13.68 -16.26
C TYR A 242 -45.26 14.48 -15.65
N HIS A 243 -44.10 13.85 -15.43
CA HIS A 243 -42.89 14.47 -14.90
C HIS A 243 -41.68 14.22 -15.81
N ALA A 244 -41.91 14.06 -17.11
CA ALA A 244 -40.86 13.71 -18.08
C ALA A 244 -39.76 14.80 -18.20
N ASP A 245 -40.08 16.03 -17.83
CA ASP A 245 -39.18 17.19 -17.79
C ASP A 245 -38.39 17.32 -16.48
N LYS A 246 -38.64 16.47 -15.47
CA LYS A 246 -37.99 16.56 -14.16
C LYS A 246 -36.74 15.70 -14.09
N ASP A 247 -35.73 16.18 -13.36
CA ASP A 247 -34.52 15.42 -13.06
C ASP A 247 -34.86 14.22 -12.17
N CYS A 248 -34.30 13.05 -12.46
CA CYS A 248 -34.58 11.81 -11.73
C CYS A 248 -34.32 11.97 -10.23
N LYS A 249 -33.26 12.71 -9.84
CA LYS A 249 -32.84 12.91 -8.45
C LYS A 249 -33.74 13.89 -7.70
N SER A 250 -34.64 14.61 -8.39
CA SER A 250 -35.67 15.42 -7.71
C SER A 250 -36.66 14.55 -6.94
N CYS A 251 -36.86 13.30 -7.37
CA CYS A 251 -37.69 12.32 -6.68
C CYS A 251 -36.88 11.15 -6.10
N HIS A 252 -35.93 10.61 -6.87
CA HIS A 252 -35.08 9.49 -6.49
C HIS A 252 -33.77 9.98 -5.88
N VAL A 253 -33.81 10.44 -4.63
CA VAL A 253 -32.66 11.04 -3.97
C VAL A 253 -31.66 9.95 -3.53
N PRO A 254 -30.44 9.90 -4.09
CA PRO A 254 -29.43 8.93 -3.70
C PRO A 254 -28.97 9.16 -2.26
N HIS A 255 -28.60 8.09 -1.58
CA HIS A 255 -28.03 8.09 -0.23
C HIS A 255 -28.87 8.74 0.85
N LYS A 256 -30.20 8.78 0.67
CA LYS A 256 -31.11 9.35 1.63
C LYS A 256 -32.33 8.47 1.82
N ASN A 257 -32.60 8.13 3.09
CA ASN A 257 -33.85 7.52 3.49
C ASN A 257 -34.92 8.61 3.57
N ILE A 258 -35.70 8.81 2.51
CA ILE A 258 -36.76 9.82 2.47
C ILE A 258 -38.10 9.13 2.42
N ASP A 259 -39.04 9.62 3.22
CA ASP A 259 -40.44 9.29 3.04
C ASP A 259 -40.95 9.82 1.69
N VAL A 260 -41.53 8.93 0.90
CA VAL A 260 -41.97 9.20 -0.48
C VAL A 260 -42.98 10.36 -0.52
N ARG A 261 -43.85 10.49 0.50
CA ARG A 261 -44.83 11.58 0.55
C ARG A 261 -44.15 12.93 0.67
N THR A 262 -43.14 13.03 1.55
CA THR A 262 -42.35 14.25 1.74
C THR A 262 -41.74 14.75 0.43
N VAL A 263 -41.28 13.83 -0.44
CA VAL A 263 -40.76 14.18 -1.77
C VAL A 263 -41.83 14.84 -2.64
N CYS A 264 -43.02 14.24 -2.74
CA CYS A 264 -44.11 14.79 -3.55
C CYS A 264 -44.57 16.16 -3.05
N GLU A 265 -44.63 16.34 -1.74
CA GLU A 265 -45.10 17.58 -1.09
C GLU A 265 -44.14 18.77 -1.25
N THR A 266 -42.90 18.54 -1.68
CA THR A 266 -41.97 19.63 -2.03
C THR A 266 -42.49 20.49 -3.20
N CYS A 267 -43.25 19.89 -4.11
CA CYS A 267 -43.88 20.57 -5.25
C CYS A 267 -45.41 20.66 -5.10
N HIS A 268 -46.05 19.60 -4.61
CA HIS A 268 -47.51 19.53 -4.43
C HIS A 268 -47.96 20.05 -3.06
N THR A 269 -47.59 21.29 -2.75
CA THR A 269 -47.86 21.91 -1.44
C THR A 269 -49.35 22.09 -1.15
N ASP A 270 -50.19 22.12 -2.19
CA ASP A 270 -51.65 22.19 -2.14
C ASP A 270 -52.33 20.85 -1.83
N ARG A 271 -51.57 19.74 -1.77
CA ARG A 271 -52.10 18.38 -1.62
C ARG A 271 -51.69 17.68 -0.32
N LYS A 272 -51.21 18.40 0.68
CA LYS A 272 -50.77 17.81 1.97
C LYS A 272 -51.86 16.98 2.66
N ASP A 273 -53.09 17.51 2.70
CA ASP A 273 -54.24 16.84 3.33
C ASP A 273 -54.94 15.81 2.42
N HIS A 274 -54.42 15.58 1.21
CA HIS A 274 -55.00 14.63 0.26
C HIS A 274 -54.68 13.19 0.69
N TYR A 275 -55.62 12.53 1.37
CA TYR A 275 -55.46 11.17 1.94
C TYR A 275 -54.17 11.04 2.80
N PRO A 276 -54.14 11.67 3.99
CA PRO A 276 -52.93 11.87 4.80
C PRO A 276 -52.26 10.58 5.29
N THR A 277 -52.98 9.46 5.31
CA THR A 277 -52.48 8.17 5.77
C THR A 277 -52.00 7.24 4.65
N LEU A 278 -52.28 7.57 3.38
CA LEU A 278 -51.88 6.75 2.23
C LEU A 278 -50.64 7.31 1.53
N LYS A 279 -49.73 6.43 1.11
CA LYS A 279 -48.59 6.83 0.27
C LYS A 279 -49.09 7.31 -1.09
N CYS A 280 -48.52 8.40 -1.62
CA CYS A 280 -48.89 8.93 -2.94
C CYS A 280 -48.80 7.86 -4.03
N THR A 281 -47.79 6.99 -3.95
CA THR A 281 -47.53 5.90 -4.91
C THR A 281 -48.57 4.78 -4.92
N THR A 282 -49.49 4.73 -3.95
CA THR A 282 -50.61 3.79 -3.97
C THR A 282 -51.55 4.09 -5.13
N CYS A 283 -51.81 5.38 -5.41
CA CYS A 283 -52.70 5.84 -6.47
C CYS A 283 -51.95 6.46 -7.66
N HIS A 284 -50.80 7.11 -7.42
CA HIS A 284 -49.97 7.76 -8.43
C HIS A 284 -48.77 6.87 -8.78
N LYS A 285 -48.98 5.94 -9.73
CA LYS A 285 -47.98 4.95 -10.18
C LYS A 285 -47.11 5.43 -11.33
#